data_AF-A0A1A6H5G9-F1
#
_entry.id   AF-A0A1A6H5G9-F1
#
_cell.length_a   1.000
_cell.length_b   1.000
_cell.length_c   1.000
_cell.angle_alpha   90.00
_cell.angle_beta   90.00
_cell.angle_gamma   90.00
#
_symmetry.space_group_name_H-M   'P 1'
#
loop_
_entity.id
_entity.type
_entity.pdbx_description
1 polymer ?
#
loop_
_entity_poly.entity_id
_entity_poly.type
_entity_poly.pdbx_seq_one_letter_code
_entity_poly.pdbx_strand_id
1 'polypeptide(L)'
;TMSSAVVQLYAADRNCMWSKKCSGVACLVKDNPQRSYFLRIFDIKDGKLLWEQELYNNFTCQVALNFANEEEAKKFRKAVTDLLGRRQRKS
;
A
#
# COMPACT_ATOMS: atom_id res chain seq x y z
N THR A 1 -7.10 10.74 2.55
CA THR A 1 -6.28 9.54 2.87
C THR A 1 -7.00 8.73 3.93
N MET A 2 -7.10 7.41 3.78
CA MET A 2 -7.82 6.52 4.70
C MET A 2 -6.92 5.98 5.82
N SER A 3 -5.63 5.79 5.53
CA SER A 3 -4.61 5.41 6.51
C SER A 3 -3.25 5.81 5.98
N SER A 4 -2.33 6.16 6.88
CA SER A 4 -0.94 6.45 6.56
C SER A 4 -0.01 5.83 7.59
N ALA A 5 1.16 5.36 7.16
CA ALA A 5 2.16 4.78 8.05
C ALA A 5 3.57 4.88 7.44
N VAL A 6 4.60 4.94 8.29
CA VAL A 6 5.99 4.92 7.83
C VAL A 6 6.40 3.48 7.50
N VAL A 7 6.89 3.27 6.28
CA VAL A 7 7.18 1.93 5.75
C VAL A 7 8.45 1.87 4.90
N GLN A 8 8.94 0.64 4.73
CA GLN A 8 9.86 0.27 3.67
C GLN A 8 9.16 -0.69 2.72
N LEU A 9 9.19 -0.39 1.42
CA LEU A 9 8.62 -1.23 0.38
C LEU A 9 9.64 -2.29 -0.04
N TYR A 10 9.19 -3.53 -0.05
CA TYR A 10 9.90 -4.66 -0.63
C TYR A 10 9.09 -5.26 -1.77
N ALA A 11 9.76 -5.71 -2.82
CA ALA A 11 9.15 -6.51 -3.86
C ALA A 11 9.94 -7.81 -4.03
N ALA A 12 9.20 -8.91 -4.18
CA ALA A 12 9.78 -10.21 -4.46
C ALA A 12 10.16 -10.29 -5.94
N ASP A 13 11.40 -10.69 -6.20
CA ASP A 13 11.83 -11.07 -7.54
C ASP A 13 11.43 -12.52 -7.85
N ARG A 14 11.53 -12.94 -9.11
CA ARG A 14 11.18 -14.29 -9.59
C ARG A 14 11.93 -15.41 -8.85
N ASN A 15 13.06 -15.10 -8.24
CA ASN A 15 13.88 -16.04 -7.47
C ASN A 15 13.49 -16.09 -5.98
N CYS A 16 12.27 -15.65 -5.61
CA CYS A 16 11.78 -15.61 -4.22
C CYS A 16 12.64 -14.76 -3.27
N MET A 17 13.43 -13.83 -3.81
CA MET A 17 14.25 -12.91 -3.04
C MET A 17 13.54 -11.57 -2.88
N TRP A 18 13.43 -11.10 -1.64
CA TRP A 18 12.88 -9.79 -1.33
C TRP A 18 13.94 -8.71 -1.48
N SER A 19 13.71 -7.76 -2.37
CA SER A 19 14.57 -6.59 -2.55
C SER A 19 13.88 -5.33 -2.06
N LYS A 20 14.60 -4.52 -1.28
CA LYS A 20 14.11 -3.21 -0.86
C LYS A 20 14.00 -2.31 -2.08
N LYS A 21 12.82 -1.76 -2.33
CA LYS A 21 12.57 -0.83 -3.44
C LYS A 21 12.70 0.62 -3.00
N CYS A 22 12.00 0.99 -1.93
CA CYS A 22 12.02 2.35 -1.40
C CYS A 22 11.66 2.40 0.09
N SER A 23 11.77 3.59 0.71
CA SER A 23 11.32 3.84 2.08
C SER A 23 10.62 5.18 2.11
N GLY A 24 9.53 5.27 2.86
CA GLY A 24 8.65 6.41 2.75
C GLY A 24 7.45 6.33 3.68
N VAL A 25 6.47 7.18 3.41
CA VAL A 25 5.15 7.12 4.04
C VAL A 25 4.19 6.43 3.07
N ALA A 26 3.65 5.27 3.45
CA ALA A 26 2.55 4.65 2.74
C ALA A 26 1.24 5.35 3.07
N CYS A 27 0.44 5.60 2.06
CA CYS A 27 -0.86 6.26 2.12
C CYS A 27 -1.88 5.42 1.34
N LEU A 28 -2.94 4.98 2.02
CA LEU A 28 -4.10 4.40 1.36
C LEU A 28 -5.04 5.52 0.94
N VAL A 29 -5.25 5.67 -0.37
CA VAL A 29 -6.06 6.75 -0.95
C VAL A 29 -7.25 6.18 -1.69
N LYS A 30 -8.42 6.80 -1.51
CA LYS A 30 -9.63 6.51 -2.28
C LYS A 30 -9.75 7.52 -3.42
N ASP A 31 -9.80 7.02 -4.64
CA ASP A 31 -10.17 7.81 -5.80
C ASP A 31 -11.69 7.68 -6.01
N ASN A 32 -12.42 8.74 -5.68
CA ASN A 32 -13.88 8.76 -5.80
C ASN A 32 -14.35 8.76 -7.27
N PRO A 33 -13.80 9.59 -8.17
CA PRO A 33 -14.12 9.55 -9.59
C PRO A 33 -13.92 8.18 -10.24
N GLN A 34 -12.77 7.52 -9.99
CA GLN A 34 -12.46 6.23 -10.62
C GLN A 34 -13.06 5.04 -9.87
N ARG A 35 -13.66 5.26 -8.68
CA ARG A 35 -14.07 4.21 -7.73
C ARG A 35 -12.92 3.24 -7.41
N SER A 36 -11.68 3.70 -7.56
CA SER A 36 -10.46 2.93 -7.36
C SER A 36 -9.77 3.29 -6.05
N TYR A 37 -8.93 2.40 -5.56
CA TYR A 37 -8.10 2.67 -4.38
C TYR A 37 -6.64 2.46 -4.72
N PHE A 38 -5.83 3.39 -4.26
CA PHE A 38 -4.42 3.45 -4.55
C PHE A 38 -3.62 3.34 -3.25
N LEU A 39 -2.61 2.49 -3.28
CA LEU A 39 -1.55 2.45 -2.30
C LEU A 39 -0.39 3.29 -2.84
N ARG A 40 -0.13 4.45 -2.22
CA ARG A 40 0.95 5.37 -2.62
C ARG A 40 2.02 5.40 -1.56
N ILE A 41 3.29 5.44 -1.96
CA ILE A 41 4.42 5.64 -1.06
C ILE A 41 5.12 6.93 -1.46
N PHE A 42 5.28 7.81 -0.48
CA PHE A 42 5.92 9.11 -0.66
C PHE A 42 7.28 9.16 0.04
N ASP A 43 8.24 9.84 -0.56
CA ASP A 43 9.53 10.13 0.05
C ASP A 43 9.35 11.01 1.28
N ILE A 44 10.00 10.65 2.38
CA ILE A 44 9.87 11.38 3.66
C ILE A 44 10.56 12.74 3.59
N LYS A 45 11.58 12.91 2.75
CA LYS A 45 12.37 14.14 2.66
C LYS A 45 11.72 15.13 1.70
N ASP A 46 11.42 14.66 0.49
CA ASP A 46 10.99 15.53 -0.61
C ASP A 46 9.48 15.48 -0.87
N GLY A 47 8.73 14.58 -0.21
CA GLY A 47 7.30 14.38 -0.46
C GLY A 47 6.95 13.82 -1.84
N LYS A 48 7.97 13.44 -2.63
CA LYS A 48 7.79 12.91 -3.99
C LYS A 48 7.13 11.54 -3.95
N LEU A 49 6.24 11.25 -4.91
CA LEU A 49 5.67 9.92 -5.08
C LEU A 49 6.79 8.96 -5.54
N LEU A 50 7.12 7.97 -4.70
CA LEU A 50 8.13 6.96 -4.98
C LEU A 50 7.54 5.71 -5.62
N TRP A 51 6.31 5.36 -5.25
CA TRP A 51 5.65 4.17 -5.76
C TRP A 51 4.14 4.30 -5.62
N GLU A 52 3.41 3.72 -6.57
CA GLU A 52 1.96 3.66 -6.56
C GLU A 52 1.51 2.29 -7.08
N GLN A 53 0.43 1.78 -6.47
CA GLN A 53 -0.28 0.62 -6.97
C GLN A 53 -1.78 0.77 -6.78
N GLU A 54 -2.50 0.50 -7.84
CA GLU A 54 -3.95 0.34 -7.77
C GLU A 54 -4.29 -1.03 -7.16
N LEU A 55 -5.08 -1.03 -6.08
CA LEU A 55 -5.42 -2.24 -5.33
C LEU A 55 -6.34 -3.21 -6.09
N TYR A 56 -6.99 -2.74 -7.16
CA TYR A 56 -7.90 -3.56 -7.97
C TYR A 56 -7.23 -4.24 -9.15
N ASN A 57 -6.02 -3.82 -9.51
CA ASN A 57 -5.27 -4.50 -10.54
C ASN A 57 -4.53 -5.69 -9.93
N ASN A 58 -4.42 -6.79 -10.69
CA ASN A 58 -3.60 -7.90 -10.24
C ASN A 58 -2.16 -7.40 -10.07
N PHE A 59 -1.61 -7.59 -8.88
CA PHE A 59 -0.22 -7.30 -8.62
C PHE A 59 0.64 -8.14 -9.57
N THR A 60 1.46 -7.49 -10.38
CA THR A 60 2.37 -8.16 -11.32
C THR A 60 3.49 -8.90 -10.58
N CYS A 61 3.75 -8.53 -9.32
CA CYS A 61 4.70 -9.18 -8.42
C CYS A 61 4.24 -9.06 -6.95
N GLN A 62 4.68 -9.97 -6.08
CA GLN A 62 4.40 -9.86 -4.65
C GLN A 62 5.13 -8.67 -4.05
N VAL A 63 4.41 -7.83 -3.31
CA VAL A 63 4.96 -6.69 -2.58
C VAL A 63 4.69 -6.83 -1.09
N ALA A 64 5.59 -6.30 -0.28
CA ALA A 64 5.49 -6.29 1.17
C ALA A 64 5.83 -4.89 1.70
N LEU A 65 5.12 -4.49 2.74
CA LEU A 65 5.38 -3.27 3.49
C LEU A 65 5.96 -3.66 4.85
N ASN A 66 7.19 -3.26 5.11
CA ASN A 66 7.80 -3.34 6.44
C ASN A 66 7.48 -2.05 7.18
N PHE A 67 6.69 -2.11 8.24
CA PHE A 67 6.23 -0.93 8.99
C PHE A 67 7.20 -0.58 10.11
N ALA A 68 7.40 0.71 10.35
CA ALA A 68 8.19 1.18 11.49
C ALA A 68 7.46 1.00 12.84
N ASN A 69 6.12 0.90 12.82
CA ASN A 69 5.28 0.78 14.00
C ASN A 69 4.19 -0.29 13.79
N GLU A 70 4.07 -1.22 14.74
CA GLU A 70 3.11 -2.33 14.66
C GLU A 70 1.65 -1.89 14.80
N GLU A 71 1.37 -0.87 15.62
CA GLU A 71 0.00 -0.33 15.76
C GLU A 71 -0.46 0.36 14.48
N GLU A 72 0.42 1.14 13.85
CA GLU A 72 0.16 1.72 12.53
C GLU A 72 -0.05 0.62 11.49
N ALA A 73 0.77 -0.44 11.51
CA ALA A 73 0.60 -1.59 10.63
C ALA A 73 -0.78 -2.26 10.80
N LYS A 74 -1.23 -2.46 12.05
CA LYS A 74 -2.55 -3.02 12.36
C LYS A 74 -3.68 -2.13 11.83
N LYS A 75 -3.60 -0.81 12.05
CA LYS A 75 -4.57 0.17 11.55
C LYS A 75 -4.60 0.18 10.01
N PHE A 76 -3.43 0.17 9.37
CA PHE A 76 -3.28 0.16 7.93
C PHE A 76 -3.85 -1.11 7.30
N ARG A 77 -3.48 -2.28 7.85
CA ARG A 77 -4.02 -3.58 7.42
C ARG A 77 -5.53 -3.62 7.55
N LYS A 78 -6.09 -3.20 8.69
CA LYS A 78 -7.54 -3.16 8.89
C LYS A 78 -8.22 -2.28 7.84
N ALA A 79 -7.68 -1.09 7.57
CA ALA A 79 -8.23 -0.20 6.56
C ALA A 79 -8.24 -0.84 5.15
N VAL A 80 -7.16 -1.51 4.75
CA VAL A 80 -7.08 -2.24 3.47
C VAL A 80 -8.04 -3.44 3.44
N THR A 81 -8.12 -4.23 4.51
CA THR A 81 -9.02 -5.40 4.57
C THR A 81 -10.48 -5.00 4.55
N ASP A 82 -10.88 -3.98 5.33
CA ASP A 82 -12.25 -3.46 5.35
C ASP A 82 -12.66 -2.96 3.96
N LEU A 83 -11.70 -2.36 3.25
CA LEU A 83 -11.88 -1.88 1.89
C LEU A 83 -12.18 -3.00 0.90
N LEU A 84 -11.37 -4.06 0.92
CA LEU A 84 -11.54 -5.23 0.07
C LEU A 84 -12.84 -5.98 0.43
N GLY A 85 -13.17 -6.07 1.73
CA GLY A 85 -14.39 -6.73 2.23
C GLY A 85 -15.69 -6.01 1.89
N ARG A 86 -15.71 -4.67 1.85
CA ARG A 86 -16.88 -3.88 1.40
C ARG A 86 -17.30 -4.18 -0.03
N ARG A 87 -16.39 -4.70 -0.88
CA ARG A 87 -16.69 -5.10 -2.25
C ARG A 87 -17.43 -6.44 -2.33
N GLN A 88 -17.11 -7.42 -1.48
CA GLN A 88 -17.82 -8.71 -1.47
C GLN A 88 -19.31 -8.56 -1.13
N ARG A 89 -19.68 -7.51 -0.38
CA ARG A 89 -21.08 -7.22 -0.04
C ARG A 89 -21.87 -6.47 -1.12
N LYS A 90 -21.23 -6.11 -2.24
CA LYS A 90 -21.87 -5.47 -3.41
C LYS A 90 -21.90 -6.37 -4.64
N SER A 91 -21.57 -7.66 -4.48
CA SER A 91 -21.73 -8.68 -5.51
C SER A 91 -22.97 -9.51 -5.25
#